data_AF-A0A5S3TGT4-F1
#
_entry.id   AF-A0A5S3TGT4-F1
#
_cell.length_a   1.000
_cell.length_b   1.000
_cell.length_c   1.000
_cell.angle_alpha   90.00
_cell.angle_beta   90.00
_cell.angle_gamma   90.00
#
_symmetry.space_group_name_H-M   'P 1'
#
loop_
_entity.id
_entity.type
_entity.pdbx_description
1 polymer ?
#
loop_
_entity_poly.entity_id
_entity_poly.type
_entity_poly.pdbx_seq_one_letter_code
_entity_poly.pdbx_strand_id
1 'polypeptide(L)'
;MHKQKGVVLIIALIMVVAVTGIAVTLMNSSSVDIKITNSAQERETAENSLIGTVQKVIANEAAAGGNSAFLMKASEIPEGGYGMGDMDGASNTMTNLNNGALDLPCPRKFNFTAGVSCNMVQVDTTITYGTKSKHTLTISTGVAQEMASLNTGG
;
A
#
# COMPACT_ATOMS: atom_id res chain seq x y z
N MET A 1 -12.32 72.75 -18.93
CA MET A 1 -12.00 71.58 -18.06
C MET A 1 -12.37 70.25 -18.75
N HIS A 2 -11.61 69.78 -19.75
CA HIS A 2 -11.97 68.56 -20.51
C HIS A 2 -10.80 67.60 -20.83
N LYS A 3 -9.62 67.77 -20.21
CA LYS A 3 -8.40 66.98 -20.50
C LYS A 3 -8.21 65.69 -19.68
N GLN A 4 -9.13 65.33 -18.77
CA GLN A 4 -8.93 64.20 -17.83
C GLN A 4 -9.76 62.93 -18.12
N LYS A 5 -10.72 62.96 -19.05
CA LYS A 5 -11.61 61.80 -19.28
C LYS A 5 -10.92 60.58 -19.90
N GLY A 6 -9.88 60.78 -20.72
CA GLY A 6 -9.15 59.67 -21.37
C GLY A 6 -8.22 58.89 -20.43
N VAL A 7 -7.56 59.59 -19.50
CA VAL A 7 -6.60 58.99 -18.57
C VAL A 7 -7.29 58.06 -17.57
N VAL A 8 -8.47 58.44 -17.08
CA VAL A 8 -9.25 57.61 -16.14
C VAL A 8 -9.63 56.26 -16.77
N LEU A 9 -9.98 56.24 -18.06
CA LEU A 9 -10.39 55.02 -18.74
C LEU A 9 -9.24 54.02 -18.88
N ILE A 10 -8.04 54.52 -19.17
CA ILE A 10 -6.82 53.70 -19.28
C ILE A 10 -6.43 53.13 -17.91
N ILE A 11 -6.50 53.94 -16.86
CA ILE A 11 -6.18 53.49 -15.49
C ILE A 11 -7.20 52.43 -15.03
N ALA A 12 -8.48 52.63 -15.32
CA ALA A 12 -9.53 51.65 -15.02
C ALA A 12 -9.28 50.32 -15.75
N LEU A 13 -8.88 50.37 -17.03
CA LEU A 13 -8.55 49.18 -17.81
C LEU A 13 -7.38 48.40 -17.19
N ILE A 14 -6.30 49.10 -16.80
CA ILE A 14 -5.12 48.48 -16.18
C ILE A 14 -5.51 47.79 -14.86
N MET A 15 -6.31 48.45 -14.03
CA MET A 15 -6.82 47.87 -12.78
C MET A 15 -7.65 46.61 -13.03
N VAL A 16 -8.55 46.63 -14.02
CA VAL A 16 -9.39 45.46 -14.35
C VAL A 16 -8.53 44.27 -14.81
N VAL A 17 -7.53 44.51 -15.66
CA VAL A 17 -6.62 43.44 -16.12
C VAL A 17 -5.82 42.87 -14.94
N ALA A 18 -5.32 43.72 -14.04
CA ALA A 18 -4.60 43.27 -12.86
C ALA A 18 -5.47 42.41 -11.92
N VAL A 19 -6.70 42.84 -11.63
CA VAL A 19 -7.63 42.11 -10.75
C VAL A 19 -8.07 40.79 -11.37
N THR A 20 -8.38 40.77 -12.66
CA THR A 20 -8.75 39.53 -13.36
C THR A 20 -7.60 38.53 -13.42
N GLY A 21 -6.35 38.99 -13.59
CA GLY A 21 -5.17 38.14 -13.55
C GLY A 21 -4.98 37.43 -12.19
N ILE A 22 -5.16 38.16 -11.08
CA ILE A 22 -5.11 37.57 -9.73
C ILE A 22 -6.24 36.56 -9.53
N ALA A 23 -7.46 36.90 -9.96
CA ALA A 23 -8.62 36.03 -9.82
C ALA A 23 -8.45 34.69 -10.57
N VAL A 24 -7.97 34.73 -11.82
CA VAL A 24 -7.70 33.52 -12.62
C VAL A 24 -6.60 32.68 -11.96
N THR A 25 -5.56 33.31 -11.44
CA THR A 25 -4.47 32.60 -10.75
C THR A 25 -4.99 31.88 -9.50
N LEU A 26 -5.81 32.55 -8.68
CA LEU A 26 -6.44 31.97 -7.50
C LEU A 26 -7.35 30.78 -7.86
N MET A 27 -8.21 30.93 -8.87
CA MET A 27 -9.09 29.85 -9.33
C MET A 27 -8.31 28.64 -9.88
N ASN A 28 -7.19 28.91 -10.56
CA ASN A 28 -6.33 27.85 -11.08
C ASN A 28 -5.63 27.10 -9.94
N SER A 29 -5.12 27.79 -8.93
CA SER A 29 -4.54 27.18 -7.73
C SER A 29 -5.55 26.29 -7.01
N SER A 30 -6.77 26.78 -6.76
CA SER A 30 -7.81 25.97 -6.10
C SER A 30 -8.20 24.72 -6.88
N SER A 31 -8.21 24.78 -8.21
CA SER A 31 -8.50 23.61 -9.07
C SER A 31 -7.42 22.55 -8.98
N VAL A 32 -6.16 22.95 -8.77
CA VAL A 32 -5.04 22.04 -8.53
C VAL A 32 -5.13 21.42 -7.14
N ASP A 33 -5.39 22.24 -6.12
CA ASP A 33 -5.51 21.77 -4.73
C ASP A 33 -6.64 20.73 -4.58
N ILE A 34 -7.80 20.93 -5.21
CA ILE A 34 -8.90 19.96 -5.22
C ILE A 34 -8.48 18.61 -5.81
N LYS A 35 -7.72 18.62 -6.92
CA LYS A 35 -7.23 17.37 -7.53
C LYS A 35 -6.22 16.65 -6.64
N ILE A 36 -5.38 17.41 -5.93
CA ILE A 36 -4.42 16.86 -4.97
C ILE A 36 -5.17 16.23 -3.79
N THR A 37 -6.13 16.93 -3.21
CA THR A 37 -6.95 16.40 -2.11
C THR A 37 -7.74 15.16 -2.53
N ASN A 38 -8.34 15.14 -3.72
CA ASN A 38 -9.03 13.95 -4.21
C ASN A 38 -8.09 12.77 -4.43
N SER A 39 -6.91 13.01 -5.02
CA SER A 39 -5.88 11.96 -5.18
C SER A 39 -5.39 11.41 -3.84
N ALA A 40 -5.25 12.28 -2.84
CA ALA A 40 -4.89 11.89 -1.48
C ALA A 40 -5.99 11.06 -0.81
N GLN A 41 -7.25 11.45 -0.95
CA GLN A 41 -8.41 10.71 -0.43
C GLN A 41 -8.56 9.34 -1.10
N GLU A 42 -8.37 9.26 -2.42
CA GLU A 42 -8.39 7.99 -3.15
C GLU A 42 -7.27 7.05 -2.66
N ARG A 43 -6.07 7.59 -2.40
CA ARG A 43 -4.97 6.82 -1.82
C ARG A 43 -5.30 6.32 -0.41
N GLU A 44 -5.82 7.18 0.46
CA GLU A 44 -6.17 6.80 1.84
C GLU A 44 -7.25 5.71 1.87
N THR A 45 -8.25 5.82 0.98
CA THR A 45 -9.29 4.80 0.83
C THR A 45 -8.70 3.47 0.33
N ALA A 46 -7.81 3.53 -0.66
CA ALA A 46 -7.11 2.35 -1.16
C ALA A 46 -6.23 1.70 -0.08
N GLU A 47 -5.54 2.50 0.73
CA GLU A 47 -4.69 2.02 1.84
C GLU A 47 -5.52 1.34 2.94
N ASN A 48 -6.62 1.96 3.37
CA ASN A 48 -7.53 1.34 4.34
C ASN A 48 -8.14 0.04 3.81
N SER A 49 -8.53 0.00 2.53
CA SER A 49 -9.01 -1.23 1.90
C SER A 49 -7.91 -2.28 1.86
N LEU A 50 -6.68 -1.90 1.50
CA LEU A 50 -5.54 -2.81 1.39
C LEU A 50 -5.18 -3.45 2.72
N ILE A 51 -5.16 -2.67 3.80
CA ILE A 51 -4.94 -3.17 5.17
C ILE A 51 -6.03 -4.18 5.55
N GLY A 52 -7.29 -3.90 5.21
CA GLY A 52 -8.40 -4.84 5.41
C GLY A 52 -8.20 -6.14 4.63
N THR A 53 -7.77 -6.06 3.38
CA THR A 53 -7.48 -7.23 2.54
C THR A 53 -6.33 -8.05 3.12
N VAL A 54 -5.23 -7.42 3.55
CA VAL A 54 -4.10 -8.11 4.18
C VAL A 54 -4.56 -8.90 5.40
N GLN A 55 -5.36 -8.29 6.28
CA GLN A 55 -5.90 -8.99 7.46
C GLN A 55 -6.79 -10.17 7.07
N LYS A 56 -7.60 -10.02 6.02
CA LYS A 56 -8.48 -11.07 5.52
C LYS A 56 -7.71 -12.24 4.92
N VAL A 57 -6.62 -11.98 4.19
CA VAL A 57 -5.71 -13.02 3.69
C VAL A 57 -5.09 -13.78 4.85
N ILE A 58 -4.55 -13.07 5.83
CA ILE A 58 -3.96 -13.70 7.03
C ILE A 58 -5.01 -14.51 7.80
N ALA A 59 -6.23 -14.00 7.95
CA ALA A 59 -7.31 -14.71 8.64
C ALA A 59 -7.78 -15.95 7.87
N ASN A 60 -7.87 -15.90 6.55
CA ASN A 60 -8.20 -17.04 5.70
C ASN A 60 -7.14 -18.13 5.80
N GLU A 61 -5.87 -17.75 5.78
CA GLU A 61 -4.75 -18.66 5.95
C GLU A 61 -4.73 -19.27 7.36
N ALA A 62 -4.98 -18.46 8.40
CA ALA A 62 -5.14 -18.97 9.77
C ALA A 62 -6.33 -19.95 9.90
N ALA A 63 -7.43 -19.69 9.20
CA ALA A 63 -8.61 -20.57 9.17
C ALA A 63 -8.35 -21.88 8.40
N ALA A 64 -7.47 -21.86 7.38
CA ALA A 64 -7.04 -23.05 6.67
C ALA A 64 -6.17 -24.00 7.54
N GLY A 65 -5.63 -23.50 8.65
CA GLY A 65 -4.92 -24.29 9.65
C GLY A 65 -3.74 -25.05 9.06
N GLY A 66 -3.76 -26.39 9.14
CA GLY A 66 -2.68 -27.25 8.65
C GLY A 66 -2.47 -27.24 7.13
N ASN A 67 -3.43 -26.67 6.37
CA ASN A 67 -3.35 -26.53 4.91
C ASN A 67 -2.99 -25.10 4.48
N SER A 68 -2.57 -24.25 5.42
CA SER A 68 -2.16 -22.89 5.14
C SER A 68 -0.89 -22.83 4.30
N ALA A 69 -0.85 -21.90 3.36
CA ALA A 69 0.33 -21.57 2.59
C ALA A 69 1.48 -21.07 3.48
N PHE A 70 1.20 -20.52 4.66
CA PHE A 70 2.23 -20.10 5.64
C PHE A 70 3.05 -21.26 6.22
N LEU A 71 2.62 -22.50 6.03
CA LEU A 71 3.36 -23.70 6.44
C LEU A 71 4.19 -24.31 5.31
N MET A 72 4.08 -23.79 4.09
CA MET A 72 4.83 -24.29 2.94
C MET A 72 6.33 -24.07 3.12
N LYS A 73 7.13 -25.07 2.77
CA LYS A 73 8.58 -24.97 2.80
C LYS A 73 9.06 -24.04 1.69
N ALA A 74 10.23 -23.44 1.87
CA ALA A 74 10.86 -22.61 0.86
C ALA A 74 11.02 -23.34 -0.50
N SER A 75 11.24 -24.65 -0.48
CA SER A 75 11.32 -25.49 -1.69
C SER A 75 10.00 -25.66 -2.46
N GLU A 76 8.87 -25.42 -1.81
CA GLU A 76 7.53 -25.57 -2.40
C GLU A 76 7.00 -24.25 -2.97
N ILE A 77 7.69 -23.14 -2.66
CA ILE A 77 7.34 -21.79 -3.13
C ILE A 77 8.23 -21.48 -4.34
N PRO A 78 7.65 -21.16 -5.51
CA PRO A 78 8.43 -20.83 -6.70
C PRO A 78 9.23 -19.53 -6.48
N GLU A 79 10.34 -19.34 -7.22
CA GLU A 79 11.18 -18.13 -7.13
C GLU A 79 10.42 -16.81 -7.36
N GLY A 80 9.28 -16.86 -8.07
CA GLY A 80 8.39 -15.71 -8.29
C GLY A 80 7.32 -15.48 -7.22
N GLY A 81 7.30 -16.27 -6.14
CA GLY A 81 6.28 -16.21 -5.09
C GLY A 81 5.04 -17.05 -5.39
N TYR A 82 4.38 -17.50 -4.33
CA TYR A 82 3.12 -18.24 -4.37
C TYR A 82 1.93 -17.27 -4.47
N GLY A 83 1.14 -17.38 -5.52
CA GLY A 83 -0.07 -16.57 -5.68
C GLY A 83 -1.20 -17.06 -4.77
N MET A 84 -1.61 -16.22 -3.81
CA MET A 84 -2.72 -16.48 -2.89
C MET A 84 -4.09 -16.07 -3.48
N GLY A 85 -4.11 -15.69 -4.76
CA GLY A 85 -5.29 -15.21 -5.47
C GLY A 85 -5.61 -13.74 -5.21
N ASP A 86 -6.55 -13.22 -5.99
CA ASP A 86 -7.06 -11.85 -5.84
C ASP A 86 -8.17 -11.81 -4.80
N MET A 87 -8.06 -10.89 -3.84
CA MET A 87 -9.09 -10.63 -2.83
C MET A 87 -9.45 -9.15 -2.85
N ASP A 88 -10.74 -8.84 -3.01
CA ASP A 88 -11.26 -7.47 -3.01
C ASP A 88 -10.52 -6.53 -3.99
N GLY A 89 -10.11 -7.07 -5.15
CA GLY A 89 -9.42 -6.33 -6.22
C GLY A 89 -7.92 -6.10 -5.97
N ALA A 90 -7.35 -6.68 -4.91
CA ALA A 90 -5.92 -6.68 -4.65
C ALA A 90 -5.32 -8.08 -4.87
N SER A 91 -4.17 -8.12 -5.52
CA SER A 91 -3.42 -9.34 -5.80
C SER A 91 -2.48 -9.68 -4.66
N ASN A 92 -2.48 -10.93 -4.23
CA ASN A 92 -1.72 -11.38 -3.06
C ASN A 92 -0.66 -12.40 -3.49
N THR A 93 0.60 -12.10 -3.20
CA THR A 93 1.72 -13.00 -3.48
C THR A 93 2.52 -13.23 -2.20
N MET A 94 2.81 -14.49 -1.89
CA MET A 94 3.60 -14.88 -0.74
C MET A 94 4.99 -15.33 -1.18
N THR A 95 6.03 -14.86 -0.50
CA THR A 95 7.41 -15.31 -0.68
C THR A 95 7.94 -15.88 0.63
N ASN A 96 8.84 -16.86 0.54
CA ASN A 96 9.52 -17.40 1.72
C ASN A 96 10.81 -16.63 1.95
N LEU A 97 11.05 -16.17 3.19
CA LEU A 97 12.25 -15.44 3.58
C LEU A 97 13.27 -16.32 4.31
N ASN A 98 13.00 -17.62 4.49
CA ASN A 98 13.96 -18.55 5.07
C ASN A 98 15.05 -18.87 4.05
N ASN A 99 16.14 -18.11 4.10
CA ASN A 99 17.32 -18.38 3.29
C ASN A 99 18.27 -19.34 4.04
N GLY A 100 17.99 -20.65 3.98
CA GLY A 100 18.88 -21.67 4.56
C GLY A 100 18.18 -23.00 4.93
N ALA A 101 18.99 -24.01 5.24
CA ALA A 101 18.52 -25.34 5.67
C ALA A 101 18.26 -25.46 7.19
N LEU A 102 18.56 -24.41 7.95
CA LEU A 102 18.38 -24.40 9.40
C LEU A 102 17.00 -23.85 9.77
N ASP A 103 16.42 -24.48 10.79
CA ASP A 103 15.25 -23.99 11.50
C ASP A 103 15.52 -22.60 12.09
N LEU A 104 14.76 -21.58 11.67
CA LEU A 104 14.92 -20.23 12.20
C LEU A 104 14.25 -20.11 13.57
N PRO A 105 14.92 -19.52 14.58
CA PRO A 105 14.30 -19.28 15.86
C PRO A 105 13.19 -18.22 15.71
N CYS A 106 12.01 -18.52 16.24
CA CYS A 106 10.88 -17.58 16.24
C CYS A 106 11.19 -16.30 17.03
N PRO A 107 10.70 -15.13 16.57
CA PRO A 107 10.71 -13.91 17.38
C PRO A 107 10.07 -14.17 18.75
N ARG A 108 10.76 -13.82 19.82
CA ARG A 108 10.37 -14.18 21.20
C ARG A 108 9.08 -13.47 21.62
N LYS A 109 8.03 -14.22 21.99
CA LYS A 109 6.88 -13.67 22.73
C LYS A 109 7.06 -13.69 24.25
N PHE A 110 7.71 -14.71 24.83
CA PHE A 110 7.94 -14.77 26.29
C PHE A 110 9.13 -15.66 26.73
N ASN A 111 9.42 -16.79 26.06
CA ASN A 111 10.59 -17.64 26.33
C ASN A 111 10.90 -18.53 25.11
N PHE A 112 12.12 -19.08 25.01
CA PHE A 112 12.47 -20.07 23.98
C PHE A 112 11.79 -21.41 24.29
N THR A 113 10.98 -21.90 23.35
CA THR A 113 10.43 -23.26 23.41
C THR A 113 11.31 -24.16 22.56
N ALA A 114 12.04 -25.08 23.21
CA ALA A 114 12.82 -26.08 22.50
C ALA A 114 11.90 -26.93 21.60
N GLY A 115 12.31 -27.14 20.34
CA GLY A 115 11.52 -27.89 19.36
C GLY A 115 10.50 -27.05 18.56
N VAL A 116 10.51 -25.72 18.68
CA VAL A 116 9.69 -24.83 17.83
C VAL A 116 10.60 -24.04 16.89
N SER A 117 10.31 -24.11 15.60
CA SER A 117 10.98 -23.40 14.51
C SER A 117 9.98 -22.45 13.83
N CYS A 118 10.45 -21.36 13.23
CA CYS A 118 9.59 -20.44 12.49
C CYS A 118 9.80 -20.52 10.99
N ASN A 119 8.67 -20.55 10.26
CA ASN A 119 8.63 -20.22 8.86
C ASN A 119 8.41 -18.71 8.72
N MET A 120 9.40 -17.99 8.21
CA MET A 120 9.28 -16.57 7.89
C MET A 120 8.77 -16.44 6.45
N VAL A 121 7.56 -15.94 6.29
CA VAL A 121 6.95 -15.68 4.99
C VAL A 121 6.58 -14.20 4.88
N GLN A 122 6.69 -13.65 3.68
CA GLN A 122 6.25 -12.28 3.38
C GLN A 122 5.06 -12.35 2.45
N VAL A 123 3.98 -11.67 2.81
CA VAL A 123 2.79 -11.49 1.97
C VAL A 123 2.81 -10.09 1.40
N ASP A 124 2.90 -10.01 0.08
CA ASP A 124 2.81 -8.78 -0.68
C ASP A 124 1.40 -8.66 -1.26
N THR A 125 0.63 -7.71 -0.76
CA THR A 125 -0.71 -7.41 -1.29
C THR A 125 -0.64 -6.12 -2.10
N THR A 126 -1.00 -6.20 -3.38
CA THR A 126 -0.93 -5.09 -4.33
C THR A 126 -2.30 -4.71 -4.85
N ILE A 127 -2.67 -3.43 -4.74
CA ILE A 127 -3.88 -2.85 -5.34
C ILE A 127 -3.52 -1.75 -6.32
N THR A 128 -4.33 -1.59 -7.37
CA THR A 128 -4.23 -0.45 -8.28
C THR A 128 -5.29 0.60 -7.92
N TYR A 129 -4.91 1.88 -7.92
CA TYR A 129 -5.79 3.00 -7.58
C TYR A 129 -5.58 4.18 -8.54
N GLY A 130 -6.51 5.14 -8.49
CA GLY A 130 -6.53 6.33 -9.34
C GLY A 130 -7.15 6.13 -10.72
N THR A 131 -7.40 7.25 -11.41
CA THR A 131 -8.03 7.23 -12.73
C THR A 131 -7.19 6.40 -13.73
N LYS A 132 -7.80 5.32 -14.26
CA LYS A 132 -7.19 4.34 -15.17
C LYS A 132 -6.17 3.38 -14.53
N SER A 133 -6.23 3.13 -13.22
CA SER A 133 -5.41 2.13 -12.53
C SER A 133 -3.89 2.33 -12.73
N LYS A 134 -3.46 3.59 -12.83
CA LYS A 134 -2.05 3.94 -13.10
C LYS A 134 -1.16 3.92 -11.87
N HIS A 135 -1.74 3.99 -10.68
CA HIS A 135 -0.98 3.96 -9.43
C HIS A 135 -1.14 2.59 -8.79
N THR A 136 -0.04 2.03 -8.32
CA THR A 136 -0.01 0.79 -7.54
C THR A 136 0.37 1.10 -6.12
N LEU A 137 -0.27 0.42 -5.18
CA LEU A 137 0.10 0.41 -3.77
C LEU A 137 0.33 -1.05 -3.39
N THR A 138 1.51 -1.35 -2.86
CA THR A 138 1.88 -2.67 -2.37
C THR A 138 2.18 -2.57 -0.89
N ILE A 139 1.53 -3.40 -0.08
CA ILE A 139 1.85 -3.59 1.33
C ILE A 139 2.52 -4.94 1.48
N SER A 140 3.75 -4.92 1.98
CA SER A 140 4.53 -6.11 2.33
C SER A 140 4.41 -6.38 3.82
N THR A 141 3.87 -7.53 4.20
CA THR A 141 3.69 -7.95 5.59
C THR A 141 4.48 -9.22 5.87
N GLY A 142 5.37 -9.17 6.87
CA GLY A 142 6.08 -10.35 7.35
C GLY A 142 5.25 -11.14 8.36
N VAL A 143 5.09 -12.45 8.13
CA VAL A 143 4.42 -13.40 9.02
C VAL A 143 5.44 -14.42 9.50
N ALA A 144 5.55 -14.58 10.81
CA ALA A 144 6.36 -15.61 11.44
C ALA A 144 5.43 -16.73 11.93
N GLN A 145 5.42 -17.86 11.23
CA GLN A 145 4.55 -18.99 11.55
C GLN A 145 5.32 -20.05 12.34
N GLU A 146 4.84 -20.36 13.55
CA GLU A 146 5.43 -21.38 14.41
C GLU A 146 5.13 -22.78 13.85
N MET A 147 6.17 -23.61 13.77
CA MET A 147 6.11 -25.00 13.31
C MET A 147 6.86 -25.89 14.29
N ALA A 148 6.45 -27.15 14.37
CA ALA A 148 7.25 -28.16 15.06
C ALA A 148 8.58 -28.31 14.32
N SER A 149 9.69 -28.08 15.01
CA SER A 149 11.02 -28.34 14.47
C SER A 149 11.11 -29.83 14.16
N LEU A 150 11.32 -30.15 12.88
CA LEU A 150 11.56 -31.53 12.44
C LEU A 150 13.00 -31.98 12.77
N ASN A 151 13.80 -31.14 13.42
CA ASN A 151 15.05 -31.54 14.03
C ASN A 151 14.79 -32.31 15.33
N THR A 152 14.31 -33.55 15.18
CA THR A 152 14.56 -34.62 16.13
C THR A 152 16.07 -34.94 16.16
N GLY A 153 16.82 -34.13 16.92
CA GLY A 153 18.12 -34.47 17.49
C GLY A 153 19.35 -34.57 16.57
N GLY A 154 20.50 -34.18 17.12
CA GLY A 154 21.83 -34.58 16.64
C GLY A 154 22.70 -33.44 16.17
#